data_AF-A0A0S8AQV3-F1
#
_entry.id   AF-A0A0S8AQV3-F1
#
_cell.length_a   1.000
_cell.length_b   1.000
_cell.length_c   1.000
_cell.angle_alpha   90.00
_cell.angle_beta   90.00
_cell.angle_gamma   90.00
#
_symmetry.space_group_name_H-M   'P 1'
#
loop_
_entity.id
_entity.type
_entity.pdbx_description
1 polymer ?
#
loop_
_entity_poly.entity_id
_entity_poly.type
_entity_poly.pdbx_seq_one_letter_code
_entity_poly.pdbx_strand_id
1 'polypeptide(L)'
;MKNLHLTRKDNNEVKWELSADEAIIPETKENIFLTSISLKINKSPEVYLTSGTGSYAIEDENITLNDPVELHMQDKKFITHSLTWSSKDELITTRDPVRFTGENFMISGTGLAAEIKQQNVKITNNVKAIFYH
;
A
#
# COMPACT_ATOMS: atom_id res chain seq x y z
N MET A 1 -21.47 3.11 4.88
CA MET A 1 -21.59 3.46 3.46
C MET A 1 -21.13 2.26 2.65
N LYS A 2 -21.78 1.98 1.51
CA LYS A 2 -21.34 0.94 0.57
C LYS A 2 -20.70 1.60 -0.66
N ASN A 3 -19.72 0.94 -1.27
CA ASN A 3 -19.00 1.36 -2.47
C ASN A 3 -18.41 2.77 -2.35
N LEU A 4 -17.43 2.94 -1.46
CA LEU A 4 -16.67 4.18 -1.36
C LEU A 4 -15.65 4.25 -2.50
N HIS A 5 -15.59 5.41 -3.16
CA HIS A 5 -14.53 5.74 -4.11
C HIS A 5 -13.97 7.12 -3.77
N LEU A 6 -12.66 7.19 -3.56
CA LEU A 6 -11.90 8.41 -3.30
C LEU A 6 -10.84 8.58 -4.38
N THR A 7 -10.64 9.82 -4.80
CA THR A 7 -9.63 10.16 -5.81
C THR A 7 -8.87 11.39 -5.37
N ARG A 8 -7.54 11.32 -5.38
CA ARG A 8 -6.69 12.50 -5.16
C ARG A 8 -6.11 12.96 -6.48
N LYS A 9 -6.26 14.26 -6.73
CA LYS A 9 -5.69 14.96 -7.89
C LYS A 9 -4.69 16.01 -7.43
N ASP A 10 -3.67 16.22 -8.26
CA ASP A 10 -2.75 17.35 -8.16
C ASP A 10 -2.55 17.92 -9.57
N ASN A 11 -2.79 19.23 -9.74
CA ASN A 11 -2.77 19.91 -11.04
C ASN A 11 -3.55 19.17 -12.16
N ASN A 12 -4.73 18.64 -11.80
CA ASN A 12 -5.63 17.88 -12.67
C ASN A 12 -5.14 16.47 -13.08
N GLU A 13 -3.98 16.02 -12.59
CA GLU A 13 -3.50 14.64 -12.72
C GLU A 13 -3.98 13.80 -11.54
N VAL A 14 -4.52 12.61 -11.80
CA VAL A 14 -4.92 11.69 -10.72
C VAL A 14 -3.68 11.02 -10.15
N LYS A 15 -3.36 11.27 -8.87
CA LYS A 15 -2.20 10.68 -8.19
C LYS A 15 -2.50 9.31 -7.62
N TRP A 16 -3.71 9.13 -7.09
CA TRP A 16 -4.16 7.84 -6.59
C TRP A 16 -5.68 7.75 -6.49
N GLU A 17 -6.16 6.51 -6.46
CA GLU A 17 -7.57 6.15 -6.39
C GLU A 17 -7.75 5.05 -5.35
N LEU A 18 -8.65 5.24 -4.39
CA LEU A 18 -8.98 4.27 -3.36
C LEU A 18 -10.44 3.86 -3.51
N SER A 19 -10.70 2.56 -3.52
CA SER A 19 -12.03 1.97 -3.57
C SER A 19 -12.19 1.00 -2.40
N ALA A 20 -13.39 0.96 -1.81
CA ALA A 20 -13.74 0.01 -0.76
C ALA A 20 -15.21 -0.41 -0.89
N ASP A 21 -15.50 -1.68 -0.68
CA ASP A 21 -16.88 -2.20 -0.72
C ASP A 21 -17.71 -1.62 0.43
N GLU A 22 -17.08 -1.46 1.60
CA GLU A 22 -17.71 -0.87 2.77
C GLU A 22 -16.82 0.18 3.42
N ALA A 23 -17.46 1.25 3.91
CA ALA A 23 -16.82 2.31 4.66
C ALA A 23 -17.67 2.73 5.86
N ILE A 24 -17.05 2.79 7.04
CA ILE A 24 -17.62 3.37 8.26
C ILE A 24 -16.93 4.70 8.49
N ILE A 25 -17.71 5.78 8.45
CA ILE A 25 -17.24 7.15 8.68
C ILE A 25 -17.77 7.57 10.05
N PRO A 26 -16.94 7.61 11.10
CA PRO A 26 -17.33 8.09 12.42
C PRO A 26 -17.72 9.58 12.39
N GLU A 27 -18.43 10.04 13.41
CA GLU A 27 -18.84 11.45 13.52
C GLU A 27 -17.65 12.42 13.56
N THR A 28 -16.53 12.01 14.17
CA THR A 28 -15.28 12.80 14.20
C THR A 28 -14.65 12.94 12.82
N LYS A 29 -14.93 11.99 11.91
CA LYS A 29 -14.37 11.89 10.55
C LYS A 29 -12.84 11.84 10.48
N GLU A 30 -12.15 11.64 11.61
CA GLU A 30 -10.69 11.57 11.65
C GLU A 30 -10.18 10.33 10.90
N ASN A 31 -10.83 9.19 11.11
CA ASN A 31 -10.47 7.90 10.55
C ASN A 31 -11.67 7.25 9.86
N ILE A 32 -11.57 7.02 8.55
CA ILE A 32 -12.53 6.22 7.80
C ILE A 32 -12.09 4.76 7.86
N PHE A 33 -12.93 3.86 8.38
CA PHE A 33 -12.65 2.43 8.37
C PHE A 33 -13.18 1.80 7.09
N LEU A 34 -12.38 0.94 6.47
CA LEU A 34 -12.58 0.43 5.13
C LEU A 34 -12.54 -1.10 5.12
N THR A 35 -13.31 -1.72 4.22
CA THR A 35 -13.32 -3.18 4.00
C THR A 35 -13.32 -3.47 2.50
N SER A 36 -12.62 -4.55 2.11
CA SER A 36 -12.36 -4.94 0.71
C SER A 36 -11.79 -3.78 -0.11
N ILE A 37 -10.54 -3.45 0.16
CA ILE A 37 -9.88 -2.24 -0.33
C ILE A 37 -9.11 -2.55 -1.62
N SER A 38 -9.22 -1.65 -2.58
CA SER A 38 -8.34 -1.55 -3.75
C SER A 38 -7.78 -0.14 -3.82
N LEU A 39 -6.46 -0.02 -3.92
CA LEU A 39 -5.73 1.24 -4.00
C LEU A 39 -4.84 1.23 -5.24
N LYS A 40 -5.04 2.20 -6.13
CA LYS A 40 -4.20 2.43 -7.30
C LYS A 40 -3.36 3.68 -7.07
N ILE A 41 -2.04 3.57 -7.20
CA ILE A 41 -1.11 4.71 -7.20
C ILE A 41 -0.64 4.93 -8.63
N ASN A 42 -1.02 6.07 -9.20
CA ASN A 42 -0.73 6.44 -10.59
C ASN A 42 0.67 7.06 -10.67
N LYS A 43 1.67 6.19 -10.65
CA LYS A 43 3.07 6.50 -11.00
C LYS A 43 3.55 5.56 -12.10
N SER A 44 4.77 5.77 -12.59
CA SER A 44 5.41 4.86 -13.54
C SER A 44 6.56 4.13 -12.85
N PRO A 45 6.49 2.79 -12.68
CA PRO A 45 5.34 1.92 -12.99
C PRO A 45 4.16 2.13 -12.04
N GLU A 46 2.95 1.77 -12.50
CA GLU A 46 1.73 1.84 -11.67
C GLU A 46 1.79 0.80 -10.56
N VAL A 47 1.26 1.16 -9.40
CA VAL A 47 1.21 0.27 -8.23
C VAL A 47 -0.25 0.03 -7.86
N TYR A 48 -0.60 -1.24 -7.73
CA TYR A 48 -1.93 -1.69 -7.32
C TYR A 48 -1.81 -2.42 -5.99
N LEU A 49 -2.54 -1.98 -4.97
CA LEU A 49 -2.63 -2.63 -3.67
C LEU A 49 -4.05 -3.13 -3.42
N THR A 50 -4.17 -4.28 -2.78
CA THR A 50 -5.43 -4.79 -2.27
C THR A 50 -5.30 -5.15 -0.81
N SER A 51 -6.40 -5.01 -0.06
CA SER A 51 -6.43 -5.41 1.34
C SER A 51 -7.81 -5.80 1.85
N GLY A 52 -7.86 -6.66 2.87
CA GLY A 52 -9.11 -7.05 3.51
C GLY A 52 -9.74 -5.90 4.29
N THR A 53 -8.96 -5.21 5.13
CA THR A 53 -9.44 -4.10 5.96
C THR A 53 -8.42 -2.99 6.02
N GLY A 54 -8.81 -1.84 6.56
CA GLY A 54 -7.91 -0.70 6.67
C GLY A 54 -8.58 0.53 7.22
N SER A 55 -7.78 1.59 7.31
CA SER A 55 -8.25 2.90 7.71
C SER A 55 -7.57 3.99 6.87
N TYR A 56 -8.32 5.07 6.63
CA TYR A 56 -7.78 6.29 6.06
C TYR A 56 -7.89 7.42 7.09
N ALA A 57 -6.73 7.86 7.58
CA ALA A 57 -6.62 9.03 8.44
C ALA A 57 -6.56 10.28 7.55
N ILE A 58 -7.60 11.10 7.61
CA ILE A 58 -7.80 12.19 6.64
C ILE A 58 -6.76 13.30 6.82
N GLU A 59 -6.51 13.70 8.07
CA GLU A 59 -5.60 14.83 8.38
C GLU A 59 -4.15 14.52 8.01
N ASP A 60 -3.70 13.29 8.30
CA ASP A 60 -2.33 12.86 8.03
C ASP A 60 -2.13 12.37 6.58
N GLU A 61 -3.21 12.19 5.83
CA GLU A 61 -3.23 11.51 4.53
C GLU A 61 -2.56 10.11 4.58
N ASN A 62 -2.77 9.40 5.69
CA ASN A 62 -2.23 8.06 5.92
C ASN A 62 -3.28 6.99 5.65
N ILE A 63 -2.92 6.02 4.80
CA ILE A 63 -3.73 4.83 4.54
C ILE A 63 -3.04 3.64 5.21
N THR A 64 -3.73 2.99 6.14
CA THR A 64 -3.29 1.72 6.74
C THR A 64 -4.11 0.59 6.16
N LEU A 65 -3.43 -0.44 5.67
CA LEU A 65 -4.00 -1.64 5.06
C LEU A 65 -3.65 -2.83 5.94
N ASN A 66 -4.60 -3.73 6.17
CA ASN A 66 -4.46 -4.88 7.06
C ASN A 66 -5.11 -6.13 6.45
N ASP A 67 -4.33 -7.21 6.51
CA ASP A 67 -4.64 -8.63 6.33
C ASP A 67 -5.80 -9.02 5.41
N PRO A 68 -5.51 -9.68 4.27
CA PRO A 68 -4.20 -9.74 3.61
C PRO A 68 -3.80 -8.37 3.06
N VAL A 69 -2.51 -8.14 2.79
CA VAL A 69 -2.06 -7.04 1.93
C VAL A 69 -1.26 -7.58 0.77
N GLU A 70 -1.73 -7.33 -0.44
CA GLU A 70 -1.04 -7.69 -1.68
C GLU A 70 -0.80 -6.44 -2.52
N LEU A 71 0.43 -6.26 -3.00
CA LEU A 71 0.82 -5.21 -3.92
C LEU A 71 1.34 -5.83 -5.22
N HIS A 72 0.91 -5.27 -6.33
CA HIS A 72 1.29 -5.65 -7.68
C HIS A 72 1.88 -4.44 -8.41
N MET A 73 3.02 -4.66 -9.07
CA MET A 73 3.70 -3.65 -9.86
C MET A 73 4.42 -4.34 -11.02
N GLN A 74 3.92 -4.15 -12.24
CA GLN A 74 4.37 -4.91 -13.43
C GLN A 74 4.30 -6.43 -13.19
N ASP A 75 5.42 -7.13 -13.30
CA ASP A 75 5.61 -8.56 -13.07
C ASP A 75 5.91 -8.92 -11.60
N LYS A 76 5.92 -7.92 -10.70
CA LYS A 76 6.35 -8.09 -9.31
C LYS A 76 5.16 -8.11 -8.36
N LYS A 77 5.24 -9.00 -7.37
CA LYS A 77 4.25 -9.17 -6.29
C LYS A 77 4.92 -8.96 -4.94
N PHE A 78 4.29 -8.17 -4.08
CA PHE A 78 4.67 -7.97 -2.69
C PHE A 78 3.51 -8.40 -1.78
N ILE A 79 3.81 -9.13 -0.71
CA ILE A 79 2.82 -9.62 0.26
C ILE A 79 3.31 -9.29 1.67
N THR A 80 2.40 -8.82 2.51
CA THR A 80 2.61 -8.56 3.94
C THR A 80 1.27 -8.69 4.68
N HIS A 81 1.31 -8.59 6.01
CA HIS A 81 0.13 -8.58 6.87
C HIS A 81 -0.45 -7.17 7.03
N SER A 82 0.38 -6.18 7.34
CA SER A 82 -0.01 -4.77 7.37
C SER A 82 0.92 -3.89 6.55
N LEU A 83 0.40 -2.76 6.09
CA LEU A 83 1.15 -1.74 5.37
C LEU A 83 0.55 -0.37 5.65
N THR A 84 1.40 0.60 5.95
CA THR A 84 1.01 2.01 6.02
C THR A 84 1.62 2.76 4.85
N TRP A 85 0.79 3.50 4.12
CA TRP A 85 1.21 4.43 3.08
C TRP A 85 0.87 5.86 3.50
N SER A 86 1.90 6.69 3.65
CA SER A 86 1.76 8.15 3.76
C SER A 86 1.77 8.74 2.37
N SER A 87 0.62 9.24 1.91
CA SER A 87 0.51 9.95 0.63
C SER A 87 1.34 11.25 0.66
N LYS A 88 1.35 11.93 1.82
CA LYS A 88 2.08 13.18 2.04
C LYS A 88 3.59 13.02 1.96
N ASP A 89 4.13 12.02 2.65
CA ASP A 89 5.58 11.77 2.70
C ASP A 89 6.05 10.89 1.54
N GLU A 90 5.12 10.33 0.78
CA GLU A 90 5.35 9.32 -0.25
C GLU A 90 6.18 8.13 0.27
N LEU A 91 5.81 7.66 1.45
CA LEU A 91 6.52 6.62 2.19
C LEU A 91 5.59 5.43 2.44
N ILE A 92 6.04 4.25 2.07
CA ILE A 92 5.41 2.98 2.41
C ILE A 92 6.21 2.32 3.53
N THR A 93 5.56 1.89 4.59
CA THR A 93 6.19 1.17 5.69
C THR A 93 5.40 -0.06 6.12
N THR A 94 6.12 -1.04 6.64
CA THR A 94 5.55 -2.13 7.43
C THR A 94 6.58 -2.64 8.42
N ARG A 95 6.12 -3.24 9.52
CA ARG A 95 6.97 -3.95 10.49
C ARG A 95 6.83 -5.46 10.38
N ASP A 96 5.90 -5.93 9.55
CA ASP A 96 5.55 -7.34 9.45
C ASP A 96 6.52 -8.13 8.57
N PRO A 97 6.44 -9.47 8.58
CA PRO A 97 7.08 -10.28 7.57
C PRO A 97 6.64 -9.88 6.16
N VAL A 98 7.62 -9.73 5.28
CA VAL A 98 7.40 -9.33 3.89
C VAL A 98 7.91 -10.40 2.94
N ARG A 99 7.23 -10.55 1.81
CA ARG A 99 7.70 -11.36 0.68
C ARG A 99 7.54 -10.58 -0.61
N PHE A 100 8.64 -10.40 -1.31
CA PHE A 100 8.70 -9.76 -2.62
C PHE A 100 9.15 -10.79 -3.66
N THR A 101 8.37 -10.94 -4.72
CA THR A 101 8.61 -11.92 -5.79
C THR A 101 8.61 -11.18 -7.12
N GLY A 102 9.65 -11.40 -7.92
CA GLY A 102 9.68 -11.01 -9.34
C GLY A 102 9.92 -12.25 -10.21
N GLU A 103 10.10 -12.05 -11.51
CA GLU A 103 10.27 -13.15 -12.47
C GLU A 103 11.39 -14.13 -12.07
N ASN A 104 12.58 -13.61 -11.73
CA ASN A 104 13.78 -14.42 -11.49
C ASN A 104 14.32 -14.31 -10.06
N PHE A 105 13.53 -13.79 -9.11
CA PHE A 105 13.98 -13.66 -7.73
C PHE A 105 12.83 -13.70 -6.73
N MET A 106 13.18 -14.05 -5.50
CA MET A 106 12.32 -13.91 -4.34
C MET A 106 13.14 -13.36 -3.17
N ILE A 107 12.66 -12.29 -2.56
CA ILE A 107 13.23 -11.68 -1.36
C ILE A 107 12.20 -11.77 -0.24
N SER A 108 12.62 -12.21 0.94
CA SER A 108 11.81 -12.20 2.16
C SER A 108 12.57 -11.56 3.31
N GLY A 109 11.85 -11.00 4.27
CA GLY A 109 12.43 -10.49 5.51
C GLY A 109 11.36 -9.97 6.46
N THR A 110 11.76 -9.12 7.39
CA THR A 110 10.84 -8.49 8.35
C THR A 110 11.05 -6.98 8.33
N GLY A 111 9.94 -6.26 8.19
CA GLY A 111 9.90 -4.82 8.09
C GLY A 111 10.41 -4.28 6.76
N LEU A 112 9.78 -3.22 6.27
CA LEU A 112 10.14 -2.53 5.04
C LEU A 112 9.89 -1.04 5.16
N ALA A 113 10.74 -0.25 4.53
CA ALA A 113 10.53 1.16 4.21
C ALA A 113 10.80 1.38 2.72
N ALA A 114 9.86 1.98 2.02
CA ALA A 114 9.99 2.33 0.61
C ALA A 114 9.67 3.81 0.39
N GLU A 115 10.68 4.56 -0.04
CA GLU A 115 10.59 5.98 -0.36
C GLU A 115 10.29 6.13 -1.85
N ILE A 116 9.04 6.43 -2.18
CA ILE A 116 8.55 6.38 -3.56
C ILE A 116 9.25 7.45 -4.41
N LYS A 117 9.50 8.67 -3.88
CA LYS A 117 10.22 9.74 -4.61
C LYS A 117 11.63 9.32 -5.04
N GLN A 118 12.33 8.62 -4.15
CA GLN A 118 13.72 8.25 -4.35
C GLN A 118 13.87 6.89 -5.01
N GLN A 119 12.76 6.17 -5.23
CA GLN A 119 12.73 4.81 -5.75
C GLN A 119 13.58 3.84 -4.92
N ASN A 120 13.68 4.11 -3.62
CA ASN A 120 14.49 3.35 -2.68
C ASN A 120 13.59 2.41 -1.88
N VAL A 121 13.96 1.13 -1.80
CA VAL A 121 13.28 0.13 -0.99
C VAL A 121 14.29 -0.53 -0.07
N LYS A 122 13.97 -0.60 1.22
CA LYS A 122 14.81 -1.23 2.24
C LYS A 122 13.99 -2.22 3.05
N ILE A 123 14.44 -3.46 3.10
CA ILE A 123 13.96 -4.47 4.05
C ILE A 123 14.93 -4.48 5.23
N THR A 124 14.42 -4.39 6.45
CA THR A 124 15.24 -3.99 7.60
C THR A 124 15.89 -5.16 8.32
N ASN A 125 15.21 -6.30 8.41
CA ASN A 125 15.68 -7.43 9.22
C ASN A 125 15.47 -8.78 8.53
N ASN A 126 16.26 -9.78 8.95
CA ASN A 126 16.11 -11.19 8.57
C ASN A 126 15.99 -11.43 7.05
N VAL A 127 16.78 -10.69 6.28
CA VAL A 127 16.68 -10.68 4.81
C VAL A 127 17.24 -11.98 4.23
N LYS A 128 16.44 -12.63 3.39
CA LYS A 128 16.84 -13.76 2.55
C LYS A 128 16.47 -13.46 1.11
N ALA A 129 17.42 -13.62 0.21
CA ALA A 129 17.22 -13.50 -1.23
C ALA A 129 17.52 -14.84 -1.91
N ILE A 130 16.66 -15.24 -2.84
CA ILE A 130 16.82 -16.41 -3.70
C ILE A 130 16.71 -15.92 -5.14
N PHE A 131 17.66 -16.31 -5.99
CA PHE A 131 17.69 -15.97 -7.41
C PHE A 131 17.57 -17.25 -8.23
N TYR A 132 16.78 -17.18 -9.30
CA TYR A 132 16.55 -18.27 -10.23
C TYR A 132 17.30 -18.00 -11.55
N HIS A 133 17.59 -19.06 -12.29
CA HIS A 133 18.30 -19.05 -13.57
C HIS A 133 17.46 -19.76 -14.63
#